data_AF-A0A8S3FFG4-F1
#
_entry.id   AF-A0A8S3FFG4-F1
#
_cell.length_a   1.000
_cell.length_b   1.000
_cell.length_c   1.000
_cell.angle_alpha   90.00
_cell.angle_beta   90.00
_cell.angle_gamma   90.00
#
_symmetry.space_group_name_H-M   'P 1'
#
loop_
_entity.id
_entity.type
_entity.pdbx_description
1 polymer ?
#
loop_
_entity_poly.entity_id
_entity_poly.type
_entity_poly.pdbx_seq_one_letter_code
_entity_poly.pdbx_strand_id
1 'polypeptide(L)'
;MPVEKSPAIVFCDFDGTITAQETFVGILKHFAPSVSSEILPKIFSKEITLRQGVRQIVESIPSSAYPDQLQNFVQDKAIRPGLSSLIDYLDSRHIPFVVVTGGIRYIVEAVLKRENLLEKCSKIFGIDVDATQEKLKVISEWESGNELVAK
;
A
#
# COMPACT_ATOMS: atom_id res chain seq x y z
N MET A 1 9.61 25.65 23.17
CA MET A 1 10.99 25.20 22.92
C MET A 1 11.06 24.70 21.48
N PRO A 2 12.15 24.96 20.72
CA PRO A 2 12.28 24.36 19.40
C PRO A 2 12.39 22.85 19.58
N VAL A 3 11.54 22.08 18.90
CA VAL A 3 11.71 20.63 18.81
C VAL A 3 13.00 20.41 18.01
N GLU A 4 14.05 19.90 18.66
CA GLU A 4 15.25 19.46 17.95
C GLU A 4 14.84 18.40 16.92
N LYS A 5 15.12 18.67 15.65
CA LYS A 5 14.86 17.70 14.58
C LYS A 5 15.68 16.44 14.87
N SER A 6 14.99 15.31 14.99
CA SER A 6 15.65 14.02 15.12
C SER A 6 16.53 13.76 13.89
N PRO A 7 17.76 13.21 14.04
CA PRO A 7 18.67 12.97 12.92
C PRO A 7 18.26 11.81 12.02
N ALA A 8 17.18 11.09 12.36
CA ALA A 8 16.75 9.87 11.70
C ALA A 8 15.30 9.95 11.21
N ILE A 9 15.02 9.18 10.16
CA ILE A 9 13.68 8.91 9.61
C ILE A 9 13.60 7.40 9.36
N VAL A 10 12.46 6.78 9.65
CA VAL A 10 12.21 5.37 9.37
C VAL A 10 11.28 5.26 8.16
N PHE A 11 11.76 4.61 7.11
CA PHE A 11 10.95 4.18 5.97
C PHE A 11 10.61 2.71 6.16
N CYS A 12 9.32 2.38 6.15
CA CYS A 12 8.81 1.05 6.40
C CYS A 12 7.98 0.57 5.20
N ASP A 13 8.22 -0.65 4.76
CA ASP A 13 7.35 -1.31 3.79
C ASP A 13 6.02 -1.75 4.44
N PHE A 14 5.02 -2.08 3.61
CA PHE A 14 3.68 -2.43 4.10
C PHE A 14 3.39 -3.93 4.01
N ASP A 15 3.27 -4.47 2.80
CA ASP A 15 2.90 -5.85 2.54
C ASP A 15 4.00 -6.81 3.02
N GLY A 16 3.63 -7.84 3.80
CA GLY A 16 4.62 -8.76 4.39
C GLY A 16 5.51 -8.13 5.48
N THR A 17 5.43 -6.81 5.71
CA THR A 17 6.21 -6.06 6.70
C THR A 17 5.32 -5.57 7.84
N ILE A 18 4.47 -4.57 7.60
CA ILE A 18 3.43 -4.09 8.54
C ILE A 18 2.31 -5.10 8.65
N THR A 19 1.79 -5.57 7.52
CA THR A 19 0.87 -6.70 7.48
C THR A 19 1.70 -7.98 7.50
N ALA A 20 1.21 -9.02 8.18
CA ALA A 20 1.93 -10.29 8.24
C ALA A 20 1.92 -11.06 6.90
N GLN A 21 1.14 -10.61 5.92
CA GLN A 21 0.87 -11.28 4.66
C GLN A 21 0.87 -10.28 3.51
N GLU A 22 1.16 -10.78 2.30
CA GLU A 22 1.07 -10.04 1.04
C GLU A 22 -0.38 -9.66 0.72
N THR A 23 -0.82 -8.52 1.23
CA THR A 23 -2.23 -8.10 1.19
C THR A 23 -2.59 -7.57 -0.19
N PHE A 24 -1.68 -6.83 -0.83
CA PHE A 24 -1.91 -6.26 -2.15
C PHE A 24 -2.08 -7.34 -3.23
N VAL A 25 -1.25 -8.39 -3.23
CA VAL A 25 -1.44 -9.55 -4.12
C VAL A 25 -2.79 -10.22 -3.89
N GLY A 26 -3.24 -10.27 -2.62
CA GLY A 26 -4.58 -10.75 -2.25
C GLY A 26 -5.69 -9.92 -2.89
N ILE A 27 -5.60 -8.58 -2.83
CA ILE A 27 -6.54 -7.65 -3.46
C ILE A 27 -6.60 -7.89 -4.98
N LEU A 28 -5.44 -7.96 -5.65
CA LEU A 28 -5.37 -8.19 -7.10
C LEU A 28 -6.07 -9.48 -7.50
N LYS A 29 -5.84 -10.57 -6.74
CA LYS A 29 -6.48 -11.87 -6.99
C LYS A 29 -7.97 -11.89 -6.71
N HIS A 30 -8.43 -11.15 -5.69
CA HIS A 30 -9.84 -11.15 -5.29
C HIS A 30 -10.70 -10.29 -6.22
N PHE A 31 -10.24 -9.07 -6.56
CA PHE A 31 -11.03 -8.09 -7.30
C PHE A 31 -10.83 -8.15 -8.83
N ALA A 32 -9.77 -8.82 -9.29
CA ALA A 32 -9.50 -9.03 -10.70
C ALA A 32 -9.00 -10.47 -10.97
N PRO A 33 -9.76 -11.52 -10.62
CA PRO A 33 -9.28 -12.91 -10.64
C PRO A 33 -8.85 -13.38 -12.03
N SER A 34 -9.62 -13.03 -13.08
CA SER A 34 -9.28 -13.42 -14.45
C SER A 34 -8.00 -12.72 -14.93
N VAL A 35 -7.88 -11.41 -14.71
CA VAL A 35 -6.74 -10.62 -15.19
C VAL A 35 -5.48 -10.95 -14.37
N SER A 36 -5.60 -11.05 -13.05
CA SER A 36 -4.49 -11.39 -12.17
C SER A 36 -3.94 -12.80 -12.42
N SER A 37 -4.78 -13.79 -12.73
CA SER A 37 -4.32 -15.15 -13.03
C SER A 37 -3.50 -15.23 -14.32
N GLU A 38 -3.77 -14.35 -15.29
CA GLU A 38 -2.97 -14.23 -16.52
C GLU A 38 -1.68 -13.41 -16.31
N ILE A 39 -1.79 -12.29 -15.60
CA ILE A 39 -0.74 -11.25 -15.55
C ILE A 39 0.29 -11.50 -14.44
N LEU A 40 -0.12 -11.97 -13.25
CA LEU A 40 0.82 -12.19 -12.15
C LEU A 40 1.95 -13.18 -12.50
N PRO A 41 1.70 -14.32 -13.19
CA PRO A 41 2.77 -15.20 -13.62
C PRO A 41 3.81 -14.51 -14.52
N LYS A 42 3.36 -13.62 -15.42
CA LYS A 42 4.23 -12.85 -16.34
C LYS A 42 5.08 -11.82 -15.57
N ILE A 43 4.54 -11.23 -14.50
CA ILE A 43 5.32 -10.38 -13.59
C ILE A 43 6.40 -11.23 -12.88
N PHE A 44 6.03 -12.38 -12.32
CA PHE A 44 6.95 -13.24 -11.57
C PHE A 44 8.05 -13.85 -12.45
N SER A 45 7.75 -14.16 -13.71
CA SER A 45 8.73 -14.62 -14.70
C SER A 45 9.57 -13.48 -15.30
N LYS A 46 9.29 -12.21 -14.94
CA LYS A 46 9.90 -10.99 -15.49
C LYS A 46 9.69 -10.82 -17.00
N GLU A 47 8.67 -11.44 -17.57
CA GLU A 47 8.25 -11.23 -18.96
C GLU A 47 7.70 -9.82 -19.16
N ILE A 48 6.99 -9.30 -18.15
CA ILE A 48 6.52 -7.90 -18.09
C ILE A 48 6.99 -7.25 -16.78
N THR A 49 7.08 -5.93 -16.80
CA THR A 49 7.47 -5.16 -15.61
C THR A 49 6.34 -5.15 -14.56
N LEU A 50 6.70 -4.93 -13.29
CA LEU A 50 5.74 -4.73 -12.22
C LEU A 50 4.79 -3.58 -12.56
N ARG A 51 5.34 -2.48 -13.10
CA ARG A 51 4.56 -1.31 -13.53
C ARG A 51 3.48 -1.65 -14.54
N GLN A 52 3.85 -2.39 -15.60
CA GLN A 52 2.90 -2.78 -16.64
C GLN A 52 1.84 -3.73 -16.09
N GLY A 53 2.27 -4.80 -15.39
CA GLY A 53 1.36 -5.84 -14.95
C GLY A 53 0.41 -5.36 -13.84
N VAL A 54 0.91 -4.67 -12.81
CA VAL A 54 0.06 -4.15 -11.74
C VAL A 54 -0.94 -3.14 -12.27
N ARG A 55 -0.52 -2.24 -13.18
CA ARG A 55 -1.45 -1.26 -13.80
C ARG A 55 -2.58 -1.96 -14.54
N GLN A 56 -2.29 -2.96 -15.36
CA GLN A 56 -3.33 -3.73 -16.07
C GLN A 56 -4.33 -4.38 -15.13
N ILE A 57 -3.85 -4.95 -14.01
CA ILE A 57 -4.74 -5.62 -13.06
C ILE A 57 -5.58 -4.59 -12.30
N VAL A 58 -4.96 -3.53 -11.74
CA VAL A 58 -5.69 -2.51 -10.98
C VAL A 58 -6.72 -1.80 -11.85
N GLU A 59 -6.36 -1.45 -13.09
CA GLU A 59 -7.28 -0.79 -14.03
C GLU A 59 -8.36 -1.72 -14.61
N SER A 60 -8.34 -3.00 -14.23
CA SER A 60 -9.42 -3.94 -14.52
C SER A 60 -10.48 -4.04 -13.40
N ILE A 61 -10.16 -3.52 -12.21
CA ILE A 61 -11.06 -3.55 -11.04
C ILE A 61 -12.19 -2.52 -11.26
N PRO A 62 -13.47 -2.89 -11.05
CA PRO A 62 -14.58 -1.95 -11.10
C PRO A 62 -14.46 -0.86 -10.03
N SER A 63 -14.73 0.39 -10.39
CA SER A 63 -14.67 1.51 -9.44
C SER A 63 -15.64 1.35 -8.27
N SER A 64 -16.75 0.63 -8.46
CA SER A 64 -17.72 0.33 -7.40
C SER A 64 -17.16 -0.53 -6.26
N ALA A 65 -15.99 -1.15 -6.43
CA ALA A 65 -15.30 -1.87 -5.37
C ALA A 65 -14.53 -0.92 -4.42
N TYR A 66 -14.18 0.27 -4.89
CA TYR A 66 -13.43 1.26 -4.13
C TYR A 66 -14.38 2.32 -3.51
N PRO A 67 -14.17 2.74 -2.25
CA PRO A 67 -13.16 2.22 -1.32
C PRO A 67 -13.63 1.01 -0.49
N ASP A 68 -14.94 0.86 -0.28
CA ASP A 68 -15.48 0.07 0.82
C ASP A 68 -15.20 -1.43 0.72
N GLN A 69 -15.34 -2.04 -0.47
CA GLN A 69 -15.09 -3.48 -0.61
C GLN A 69 -13.62 -3.80 -0.42
N LEU A 70 -12.75 -2.95 -0.97
CA LEU A 70 -11.30 -3.05 -0.79
C LEU A 70 -10.89 -2.92 0.67
N GLN A 71 -11.49 -1.96 1.40
CA GLN A 71 -11.29 -1.83 2.84
C GLN A 71 -11.77 -3.09 3.59
N ASN A 72 -12.98 -3.57 3.28
CA ASN A 72 -13.55 -4.76 3.93
C ASN A 72 -12.69 -6.01 3.72
N PHE A 73 -12.05 -6.16 2.56
CA PHE A 73 -11.15 -7.28 2.27
C PHE A 73 -9.93 -7.33 3.19
N VAL A 74 -9.47 -6.17 3.70
CA VAL A 74 -8.29 -6.08 4.57
C VAL A 74 -8.61 -5.98 6.06
N GLN A 75 -9.89 -5.90 6.43
CA GLN A 75 -10.35 -5.71 7.81
C GLN A 75 -9.95 -6.85 8.76
N ASP A 76 -9.81 -8.07 8.25
CA ASP A 76 -9.42 -9.27 9.03
C ASP A 76 -7.91 -9.54 9.00
N LYS A 77 -7.14 -8.78 8.20
CA LYS A 77 -5.71 -9.03 8.02
C LYS A 77 -4.93 -8.53 9.23
N ALA A 78 -4.22 -9.46 9.87
CA ALA A 78 -3.42 -9.18 11.06
C ALA A 78 -2.22 -8.28 10.73
N ILE A 79 -1.98 -7.29 11.60
CA ILE A 79 -0.73 -6.54 11.62
C ILE A 79 0.35 -7.31 12.40
N ARG A 80 1.62 -7.04 12.09
CA ARG A 80 2.76 -7.65 12.77
C ARG A 80 2.81 -7.21 14.24
N PRO A 81 2.93 -8.14 15.21
CA PRO A 81 3.09 -7.80 16.61
C PRO A 81 4.29 -6.84 16.84
N GLY A 82 4.11 -5.88 17.75
CA GLY A 82 5.13 -4.88 18.07
C GLY A 82 5.12 -3.62 17.20
N LEU A 83 4.31 -3.55 16.13
CA LEU A 83 4.20 -2.36 15.29
C LEU A 83 3.80 -1.11 16.09
N SER A 84 2.78 -1.23 16.94
CA SER A 84 2.31 -0.11 17.77
C SER A 84 3.42 0.39 18.72
N SER A 85 4.10 -0.54 19.41
CA SER A 85 5.23 -0.20 20.29
C SER A 85 6.40 0.45 19.54
N LEU A 86 6.67 0.02 18.30
CA LEU A 86 7.68 0.65 17.45
C LEU A 86 7.29 2.08 17.11
N ILE A 87 6.07 2.30 16.63
CA ILE A 87 5.60 3.64 16.24
C ILE A 87 5.57 4.57 17.47
N ASP A 88 5.10 4.10 18.63
CA ASP A 88 5.13 4.85 19.90
C ASP A 88 6.56 5.25 20.30
N TYR A 89 7.51 4.31 20.14
CA TYR A 89 8.92 4.57 20.42
C TYR A 89 9.50 5.66 19.50
N LEU A 90 9.16 5.63 18.21
CA LEU A 90 9.61 6.62 17.23
C LEU A 90 8.97 7.99 17.49
N ASP A 91 7.67 8.02 17.74
CA ASP A 91 6.89 9.23 18.04
C ASP A 91 7.42 9.95 19.30
N SER A 92 7.70 9.20 20.38
CA SER A 92 8.29 9.75 21.62
C SER A 92 9.67 10.40 21.42
N ARG A 93 10.36 10.08 20.31
CA ARG A 93 11.68 10.62 19.94
C ARG A 93 11.60 11.61 18.78
N HIS A 94 10.39 11.98 18.36
CA HIS A 94 10.17 12.83 17.18
C HIS A 94 10.87 12.27 15.94
N ILE A 95 10.96 10.95 15.80
CA ILE A 95 11.48 10.27 14.61
C ILE A 95 10.31 10.03 13.65
N PRO A 96 10.29 10.63 12.45
CA PRO A 96 9.22 10.41 11.50
C PRO A 96 9.15 8.95 11.05
N PHE A 97 7.95 8.38 11.12
CA PHE A 97 7.63 7.07 10.57
C PHE A 97 6.91 7.25 9.24
N VAL A 98 7.51 6.75 8.17
CA VAL A 98 7.02 6.88 6.80
C VAL A 98 6.77 5.49 6.23
N VAL A 99 5.61 5.29 5.61
CA VAL A 99 5.31 4.04 4.91
C VAL A 99 5.52 4.22 3.41
N VAL A 100 6.18 3.25 2.78
CA VAL A 100 6.36 3.19 1.32
C VAL A 100 5.86 1.84 0.83
N THR A 101 4.74 1.82 0.11
CA THR A 101 4.09 0.61 -0.40
C THR A 101 4.10 0.56 -1.93
N GLY A 102 4.16 -0.65 -2.50
CA GLY A 102 3.89 -0.87 -3.92
C GLY A 102 2.40 -1.05 -4.23
N GLY A 103 1.55 -1.08 -3.20
CA GLY A 103 0.09 -1.20 -3.29
C GLY A 103 -0.64 0.14 -3.24
N ILE A 104 -1.97 0.07 -3.08
CA ILE A 104 -2.84 1.25 -3.03
C ILE A 104 -2.69 1.96 -1.68
N ARG A 105 -2.37 3.26 -1.70
CA ARG A 105 -2.15 4.10 -0.51
C ARG A 105 -3.33 4.04 0.48
N TYR A 106 -4.55 4.12 -0.03
CA TYR A 106 -5.77 4.07 0.78
C TYR A 106 -5.88 2.80 1.64
N ILE A 107 -5.35 1.66 1.19
CA ILE A 107 -5.36 0.41 1.96
C ILE A 107 -4.48 0.53 3.21
N VAL A 108 -3.31 1.18 3.07
CA VAL A 108 -2.43 1.46 4.20
C VAL A 108 -3.12 2.38 5.20
N GLU A 109 -3.78 3.42 4.71
CA GLU A 109 -4.53 4.36 5.55
C GLU A 109 -5.64 3.66 6.34
N ALA A 110 -6.43 2.81 5.68
CA ALA A 110 -7.50 2.05 6.31
C ALA A 110 -6.99 1.11 7.41
N VAL A 111 -5.87 0.40 7.16
CA VAL A 111 -5.25 -0.50 8.14
C VAL A 111 -4.66 0.29 9.31
N LEU A 112 -3.87 1.34 9.06
CA LEU A 112 -3.30 2.15 10.14
C LEU A 112 -4.38 2.87 10.96
N LYS A 113 -5.49 3.28 10.33
CA LYS A 113 -6.63 3.91 11.02
C LYS A 113 -7.31 2.92 11.96
N ARG A 114 -7.55 1.67 11.52
CA ARG A 114 -8.13 0.61 12.36
C ARG A 114 -7.31 0.36 13.63
N GLU A 115 -5.98 0.46 13.52
CA GLU A 115 -5.05 0.25 14.63
C GLU A 115 -4.80 1.52 15.47
N ASN A 116 -5.44 2.64 15.16
CA ASN A 116 -5.20 3.96 15.77
C ASN A 116 -3.75 4.47 15.62
N LEU A 117 -3.10 4.13 14.50
CA LEU A 117 -1.70 4.47 14.20
C LEU A 117 -1.56 5.50 13.08
N LEU A 118 -2.64 5.81 12.35
CA LEU A 118 -2.57 6.70 11.17
C LEU A 118 -2.02 8.09 11.50
N GLU A 119 -2.48 8.70 12.60
CA GLU A 119 -2.03 10.05 13.01
C GLU A 119 -0.54 10.10 13.39
N LYS A 120 0.06 8.95 13.73
CA LYS A 120 1.50 8.82 14.05
C LYS A 120 2.35 8.48 12.82
N CYS A 121 1.71 8.20 11.69
CA CYS A 121 2.38 8.00 10.41
C CYS A 121 2.59 9.35 9.74
N SER A 122 3.85 9.77 9.61
CA SER A 122 4.18 11.09 9.08
C SER A 122 3.86 11.24 7.60
N LYS A 123 4.01 10.15 6.82
CA LYS A 123 3.67 10.13 5.39
C LYS A 123 3.49 8.71 4.88
N ILE A 124 2.61 8.55 3.88
CA ILE A 124 2.42 7.29 3.16
C ILE A 124 2.65 7.56 1.67
N PHE A 125 3.57 6.82 1.09
CA PHE A 125 3.82 6.76 -0.34
C PHE A 125 3.26 5.45 -0.89
N GLY A 126 2.39 5.54 -1.89
CA GLY A 126 1.71 4.39 -2.48
C GLY A 126 1.03 4.80 -3.78
N ILE A 127 0.36 3.83 -4.40
CA ILE A 127 -0.44 4.07 -5.61
C ILE A 127 -1.75 4.75 -5.20
N ASP A 128 -2.11 5.82 -5.90
CA ASP A 128 -3.45 6.39 -5.86
C ASP A 128 -4.31 5.84 -6.99
N VAL A 129 -5.62 5.87 -6.81
CA VAL A 129 -6.57 5.45 -7.82
C VAL A 129 -7.66 6.49 -7.99
N ASP A 130 -8.02 6.76 -9.23
CA ASP A 130 -9.22 7.49 -9.59
C ASP A 130 -10.35 6.49 -9.84
N ALA A 131 -11.46 6.66 -9.13
CA ALA A 131 -12.65 5.82 -9.18
C ALA A 131 -13.86 6.53 -9.83
N THR A 132 -13.64 7.63 -10.57
CA THR A 132 -14.71 8.40 -11.23
C THR A 132 -15.24 7.74 -12.50
N GLN A 133 -14.50 6.81 -13.08
CA GLN A 133 -14.87 6.05 -14.28
C GLN A 133 -15.48 4.69 -13.92
N GLU A 134 -15.83 3.88 -14.93
CA GLU A 134 -16.36 2.52 -14.72
C GLU A 134 -15.37 1.61 -13.97
N LYS A 135 -14.08 1.75 -14.30
CA LYS A 135 -12.97 1.02 -13.69
C LYS A 135 -11.99 1.98 -13.05
N LEU A 136 -11.22 1.46 -12.09
CA LEU A 136 -10.16 2.23 -11.45
C LEU A 136 -9.14 2.69 -12.50
N LYS A 137 -8.57 3.86 -12.27
CA LYS A 137 -7.44 4.36 -13.04
C LYS A 137 -6.27 4.60 -12.11
N VAL A 138 -5.10 4.04 -12.43
CA VAL A 138 -3.91 4.19 -11.59
C VAL A 138 -3.33 5.60 -11.75
N ILE A 139 -3.19 6.29 -10.63
CA ILE A 139 -2.46 7.55 -10.50
C ILE A 139 -1.23 7.27 -9.64
N SER A 140 -0.05 7.47 -10.19
CA SER A 140 1.18 7.40 -9.39
C SER A 140 2.14 8.50 -9.79
N GLU A 141 2.41 9.41 -8.84
CA GLU A 141 3.45 10.43 -8.95
C GLU A 141 4.86 9.84 -8.78
N TRP A 142 4.94 8.59 -8.32
CA TRP A 142 6.18 7.90 -7.94
C TRP A 142 6.59 6.82 -8.95
N GLU A 143 5.91 6.74 -10.10
CA GLU A 143 6.23 5.74 -11.11
C GLU A 143 7.56 6.06 -11.79
N SER A 144 8.46 5.07 -11.86
CA SER A 144 9.73 5.18 -12.56
C SER A 144 10.25 3.79 -12.93
N GLY A 145 11.01 3.71 -14.03
CA GLY A 145 11.60 2.46 -14.50
C GLY A 145 10.56 1.34 -14.65
N ASN A 146 10.65 0.33 -13.78
CA ASN A 146 9.85 -0.88 -13.83
C ASN A 146 8.76 -0.96 -12.75
N GLU A 147 8.56 0.09 -11.95
CA GLU A 147 7.68 0.07 -10.77
C GLU A 147 6.68 1.24 -10.78
N LEU A 148 5.51 1.01 -10.18
CA LEU A 148 4.51 2.08 -9.97
C LEU A 148 4.86 2.96 -8.78
N VAL A 149 5.62 2.48 -7.81
CA VAL A 149 6.20 3.29 -6.74
C VAL A 149 7.65 2.88 -6.66
N ALA A 150 8.54 3.63 -7.32
CA ALA A 150 9.96 3.35 -7.29
C ALA A 150 10.52 3.69 -5.90
N LYS A 151 11.02 2.68 -5.21
CA LYS A 151 11.59 2.79 -3.85
C LYS A 151 13.12 2.76 -3.89
#